data_AF-A0A329HWK1-F1
#
_entry.id   AF-A0A329HWK1-F1
#
_cell.length_a   1.000
_cell.length_b   1.000
_cell.length_c   1.000
_cell.angle_alpha   90.00
_cell.angle_beta   90.00
_cell.angle_gamma   90.00
#
_symmetry.space_group_name_H-M   'P 1'
#
loop_
_entity.id
_entity.type
_entity.pdbx_description
1 polymer ?
#
loop_
_entity_poly.entity_id
_entity_poly.type
_entity_poly.pdbx_seq_one_letter_code
_entity_poly.pdbx_strand_id
1 'polypeptide(L)'
;MGTGFGWVLNGWRLEGRVARAEGATERESKEHQADLAAISNAAVQQVTQALAKQQEAQHAVAELDKKATKERNDAKAENDRLRARLDAGGRVRVAGNCPANPVSMPTAAGTTSVDHAGTVELSPEAGRNVLDIRAGIIADQAALRALQAYVREVCLASQ
;
A
#
# COMPACT_ATOMS: atom_id res chain seq x y z
N MET A 1 -58.76 51.25 -53.73
CA MET A 1 -58.17 49.93 -53.40
C MET A 1 -56.78 50.17 -52.82
N GLY A 2 -56.44 49.66 -51.62
CA GLY A 2 -55.01 49.52 -51.27
C GLY A 2 -54.49 49.79 -49.85
N THR A 3 -55.30 50.08 -48.82
CA THR A 3 -54.75 50.44 -47.48
C THR A 3 -54.78 49.34 -46.41
N GLY A 4 -55.42 48.18 -46.66
CA GLY A 4 -55.56 47.10 -45.67
C GLY A 4 -54.41 46.08 -45.60
N PHE A 5 -53.65 45.88 -46.68
CA PHE A 5 -52.68 44.78 -46.79
C PHE A 5 -51.42 44.96 -45.92
N GLY A 6 -51.00 46.21 -45.65
CA GLY A 6 -49.80 46.49 -44.86
C GLY A 6 -49.90 46.09 -43.38
N TRP A 7 -51.11 46.17 -42.79
CA TRP A 7 -51.36 45.77 -41.40
C TRP A 7 -51.25 44.26 -41.22
N VAL A 8 -51.87 43.51 -42.13
CA VAL A 8 -51.84 42.05 -42.12
C VAL A 8 -50.39 41.56 -42.21
N LEU A 9 -49.62 42.02 -43.20
CA LEU A 9 -48.22 41.62 -43.39
C LEU A 9 -47.32 41.87 -42.16
N ASN A 10 -47.51 42.98 -41.44
CA ASN A 10 -46.76 43.25 -40.21
C ASN A 10 -47.20 42.34 -39.04
N GLY A 11 -48.48 41.97 -38.96
CA GLY A 11 -49.00 40.99 -38.00
C GLY A 11 -48.35 39.61 -38.16
N TRP A 12 -48.36 39.05 -39.38
CA TRP A 12 -47.71 37.76 -39.69
C TRP A 12 -46.20 37.79 -39.38
N ARG A 13 -45.54 38.92 -39.66
CA ARG A 13 -44.12 39.11 -39.35
C ARG A 13 -43.86 39.13 -37.84
N LEU A 14 -44.76 39.69 -37.03
CA LEU A 14 -44.67 39.70 -35.57
C LEU A 14 -44.92 38.32 -34.99
N GLU A 15 -45.97 37.62 -35.41
CA GLU A 15 -46.25 36.24 -34.98
C GLU A 15 -45.08 35.31 -35.33
N GLY A 16 -44.51 35.42 -36.53
CA GLY A 16 -43.31 34.68 -36.89
C GLY A 16 -42.06 35.05 -36.08
N ARG A 17 -41.97 36.25 -35.50
CA ARG A 17 -40.92 36.60 -34.52
C ARG A 17 -41.20 36.00 -33.15
N VAL A 18 -42.45 35.97 -32.72
CA VAL A 18 -42.89 35.35 -31.45
C VAL A 18 -42.64 33.84 -31.47
N ALA A 19 -43.09 33.13 -32.51
CA ALA A 19 -42.85 31.70 -32.66
C ALA A 19 -41.35 31.33 -32.71
N ARG A 20 -40.52 32.18 -33.33
CA ARG A 20 -39.06 32.01 -33.31
C ARG A 20 -38.44 32.25 -31.94
N ALA A 21 -38.98 33.20 -31.16
CA ALA A 21 -38.53 33.47 -29.80
C ALA A 21 -38.93 32.32 -28.84
N GLU A 22 -40.18 31.87 -28.90
CA GLU A 22 -40.69 30.73 -28.11
C GLU A 22 -39.92 29.45 -28.42
N GLY A 23 -39.70 29.15 -29.70
CA GLY A 23 -38.88 28.02 -30.12
C GLY A 23 -37.40 28.14 -29.75
N ALA A 24 -36.87 29.36 -29.53
CA ALA A 24 -35.52 29.55 -29.00
C ALA A 24 -35.47 29.25 -27.51
N THR A 25 -36.43 29.74 -26.71
CA THR A 25 -36.53 29.45 -25.28
C THR A 25 -36.74 27.97 -24.98
N GLU A 26 -37.53 27.24 -25.79
CA GLU A 26 -37.70 25.80 -25.62
C GLU A 26 -36.41 25.03 -25.88
N ARG A 27 -35.63 25.42 -26.90
CA ARG A 27 -34.33 24.79 -27.17
C ARG A 27 -33.36 25.00 -26.01
N GLU A 28 -33.30 26.22 -25.51
CA GLU A 28 -32.46 26.56 -24.35
C GLU A 28 -32.87 25.72 -23.13
N SER A 29 -34.17 25.54 -22.87
CA SER A 29 -34.64 24.69 -21.77
C SER A 29 -34.27 23.21 -21.93
N LYS A 30 -34.36 22.68 -23.17
CA LYS A 30 -34.01 21.29 -23.48
C LYS A 30 -32.50 21.06 -23.39
N GLU A 31 -31.72 22.02 -23.87
CA GLU A 31 -30.26 22.00 -23.80
C GLU A 31 -29.81 22.09 -22.35
N HIS A 32 -30.37 23.02 -21.57
CA HIS A 32 -30.07 23.13 -20.15
C HIS A 32 -30.44 21.87 -19.37
N GLN A 33 -31.57 21.23 -19.70
CA GLN A 33 -31.95 19.96 -19.09
C GLN A 33 -31.01 18.81 -19.49
N ALA A 34 -30.57 18.77 -20.75
CA ALA A 34 -29.59 17.80 -21.22
C ALA A 34 -28.23 17.99 -20.55
N ASP A 35 -27.78 19.24 -20.38
CA ASP A 35 -26.54 19.59 -19.70
C ASP A 35 -26.58 19.19 -18.23
N LEU A 36 -27.66 19.50 -17.51
CA LEU A 36 -27.83 19.07 -16.12
C LEU A 36 -27.83 17.55 -15.98
N ALA A 37 -28.48 16.84 -16.91
CA ALA A 37 -28.48 15.38 -16.94
C ALA A 37 -27.06 14.83 -17.22
N ALA A 38 -26.32 15.43 -18.15
CA ALA A 38 -24.96 15.05 -18.47
C ALA A 38 -24.01 15.28 -17.28
N ILE A 39 -24.09 16.45 -16.63
CA ILE A 39 -23.33 16.78 -15.42
C ILE A 39 -23.65 15.79 -14.29
N SER A 40 -24.93 15.52 -14.06
CA SER A 40 -25.38 14.57 -13.03
C SER A 40 -24.84 13.16 -13.31
N ASN A 41 -24.94 12.69 -14.54
CA ASN A 41 -24.45 11.36 -14.92
C ASN A 41 -22.92 11.28 -14.80
N ALA A 42 -22.19 12.31 -15.23
CA ALA A 42 -20.73 12.37 -15.06
C ALA A 42 -20.33 12.38 -13.58
N ALA A 43 -21.04 13.13 -12.73
CA ALA A 43 -20.82 13.16 -11.30
C ALA A 43 -21.06 11.78 -10.65
N VAL A 44 -22.16 11.11 -11.00
CA VAL A 44 -22.44 9.74 -10.51
C VAL A 44 -21.35 8.77 -10.96
N GLN A 45 -20.91 8.83 -12.21
CA GLN A 45 -19.83 7.97 -12.71
C GLN A 45 -18.51 8.23 -11.99
N GLN A 46 -18.16 9.48 -11.70
CA GLN A 46 -16.96 9.80 -10.94
C GLN A 46 -17.02 9.27 -9.51
N VAL A 47 -18.17 9.43 -8.83
CA VAL A 47 -18.36 8.93 -7.46
C VAL A 47 -18.32 7.41 -7.42
N THR A 48 -18.97 6.72 -8.36
CA THR A 48 -18.96 5.24 -8.38
C THR A 48 -17.56 4.70 -8.67
N GLN A 49 -16.81 5.31 -9.59
CA GLN A 49 -15.41 4.95 -9.85
C GLN A 49 -14.52 5.20 -8.62
N ALA A 50 -14.66 6.35 -7.96
CA ALA A 50 -13.90 6.66 -6.75
C ALA A 50 -14.21 5.67 -5.61
N LEU A 51 -15.49 5.33 -5.43
CA LEU A 51 -15.91 4.35 -4.42
C LEU A 51 -15.37 2.96 -4.71
N ALA A 52 -15.43 2.51 -5.97
CA ALA A 52 -14.87 1.21 -6.37
C ALA A 52 -13.36 1.15 -6.10
N LYS A 53 -12.61 2.18 -6.48
CA LYS A 53 -11.18 2.30 -6.18
C LYS A 53 -10.90 2.28 -4.68
N GLN A 54 -11.71 2.98 -3.89
CA GLN A 54 -11.56 2.99 -2.43
C GLN A 54 -11.82 1.61 -1.82
N GLN A 55 -12.84 0.89 -2.29
CA GLN A 55 -13.15 -0.47 -1.82
C GLN A 55 -12.03 -1.46 -2.15
N GLU A 56 -11.49 -1.40 -3.36
CA GLU A 56 -10.37 -2.24 -3.77
C GLU A 56 -9.12 -1.99 -2.92
N ALA A 57 -8.78 -0.71 -2.69
CA ALA A 57 -7.68 -0.33 -1.81
C ALA A 57 -7.90 -0.82 -0.37
N GLN A 58 -9.11 -0.68 0.19
CA GLN A 58 -9.43 -1.18 1.52
C GLN A 58 -9.26 -2.69 1.63
N HIS A 59 -9.71 -3.44 0.62
CA HIS A 59 -9.57 -4.88 0.59
C HIS A 59 -8.10 -5.31 0.50
N ALA A 60 -7.31 -4.65 -0.36
CA ALA A 60 -5.87 -4.91 -0.48
C ALA A 60 -5.13 -4.64 0.84
N VAL A 61 -5.46 -3.54 1.53
CA VAL A 61 -4.89 -3.22 2.86
C VAL A 61 -5.25 -4.29 3.89
N ALA A 62 -6.50 -4.75 3.91
CA ALA A 62 -6.95 -5.77 4.87
C ALA A 62 -6.22 -7.11 4.68
N GLU A 63 -6.05 -7.56 3.44
CA GLU A 63 -5.31 -8.79 3.15
C GLU A 63 -3.82 -8.67 3.48
N LEU A 64 -3.23 -7.50 3.18
CA LEU A 64 -1.84 -7.21 3.55
C LEU A 64 -1.65 -7.23 5.07
N ASP A 65 -2.53 -6.57 5.82
CA ASP A 65 -2.48 -6.54 7.28
C ASP A 65 -2.59 -7.94 7.89
N LYS A 66 -3.53 -8.75 7.39
CA LYS A 66 -3.70 -10.15 7.79
C LYS A 66 -2.43 -10.96 7.57
N LYS A 67 -1.81 -10.84 6.40
CA LYS A 67 -0.56 -11.53 6.06
C LYS A 67 0.60 -11.06 6.96
N ALA A 68 0.80 -9.74 7.07
CA ALA A 68 1.88 -9.16 7.86
C ALA A 68 1.75 -9.53 9.34
N THR A 69 0.55 -9.46 9.91
CA THR A 69 0.26 -9.84 11.29
C THR A 69 0.56 -11.32 11.53
N LYS A 70 0.14 -12.21 10.61
CA LYS A 70 0.42 -13.63 10.71
C LYS A 70 1.93 -13.91 10.72
N GLU A 71 2.65 -13.43 9.71
CA GLU A 71 4.10 -13.66 9.59
C GLU A 71 4.88 -13.10 10.80
N ARG A 72 4.50 -11.91 11.28
CA ARG A 72 5.09 -11.31 12.48
C ARG A 72 4.84 -12.17 13.71
N ASN A 73 3.61 -12.63 13.91
CA ASN A 73 3.24 -13.42 15.09
C ASN A 73 3.90 -14.80 15.06
N ASP A 74 3.98 -15.46 13.91
CA ASP A 74 4.66 -16.74 13.75
C ASP A 74 6.15 -16.63 14.10
N ALA A 75 6.82 -15.60 13.59
CA ALA A 75 8.24 -15.34 13.90
C ALA A 75 8.46 -14.99 15.37
N LYS A 76 7.55 -14.21 15.96
CA LYS A 76 7.59 -13.87 17.40
C LYS A 76 7.38 -15.12 18.26
N ALA A 77 6.39 -15.95 17.94
CA ALA A 77 6.14 -17.19 18.66
C ALA A 77 7.36 -18.12 18.62
N GLU A 78 8.06 -18.19 17.49
CA GLU A 78 9.30 -18.96 17.41
C GLU A 78 10.42 -18.37 18.28
N ASN A 79 10.56 -17.04 18.34
CA ASN A 79 11.49 -16.41 19.27
C ASN A 79 11.15 -16.73 20.73
N ASP A 80 9.87 -16.61 21.10
CA ASP A 80 9.39 -16.87 22.45
C ASP A 80 9.61 -18.35 22.85
N ARG A 81 9.45 -19.30 21.92
CA ARG A 81 9.82 -20.71 22.13
C ARG A 81 11.31 -20.89 22.40
N LEU A 82 12.17 -20.20 21.67
CA LEU A 82 13.62 -20.25 21.93
C LEU A 82 13.98 -19.67 23.30
N ARG A 83 13.30 -18.59 23.73
CA ARG A 83 13.48 -18.02 25.07
C ARG A 83 13.07 -19.01 26.15
N ALA A 84 11.90 -19.63 26.02
CA ALA A 84 11.43 -20.65 26.95
C ALA A 84 12.40 -21.83 27.06
N ARG A 85 13.01 -22.25 25.93
CA ARG A 85 14.06 -23.29 25.94
C ARG A 85 15.31 -22.86 26.71
N LEU A 86 15.74 -21.60 26.59
CA LEU A 86 16.87 -21.08 27.37
C LEU A 86 16.55 -21.00 28.86
N ASP A 87 15.34 -20.54 29.20
CA ASP A 87 14.90 -20.43 30.59
C ASP A 87 14.75 -21.81 31.27
N ALA A 88 14.45 -22.85 30.48
CA ALA A 88 14.47 -24.25 30.92
C ALA A 88 15.89 -24.86 31.01
N GLY A 89 16.95 -24.06 30.88
CA GLY A 89 18.35 -24.51 30.99
C GLY A 89 19.01 -24.90 29.67
N GLY A 90 18.39 -24.55 28.53
CA GLY A 90 19.00 -24.70 27.20
C GLY A 90 20.26 -23.85 27.05
N ARG A 91 21.17 -24.29 26.17
CA ARG A 91 22.46 -23.63 25.89
C ARG A 91 22.52 -23.16 24.44
N VAL A 92 23.08 -21.98 24.20
CA VAL A 92 23.33 -21.46 22.85
C VAL A 92 24.81 -21.63 22.53
N ARG A 93 25.09 -22.22 21.37
CA ARG A 93 26.45 -22.41 20.87
C ARG A 93 26.58 -21.74 19.52
N VAL A 94 27.67 -21.01 19.34
CA VAL A 94 28.04 -20.39 18.07
C VAL A 94 29.19 -21.19 17.48
N ALA A 95 29.05 -21.59 16.22
CA ALA A 95 30.18 -22.16 15.48
C ALA A 95 31.22 -21.05 15.27
N GLY A 96 32.37 -21.19 15.92
CA GLY A 96 33.51 -20.32 15.69
C GLY A 96 34.33 -20.84 14.53
N ASN A 97 34.86 -19.94 13.71
CA ASN A 97 35.99 -20.24 12.84
C ASN A 97 37.04 -19.17 13.12
N CYS A 98 38.06 -19.51 13.90
CA CYS A 98 39.16 -18.60 14.17
C CYS A 98 40.26 -18.85 13.13
N PRO A 99 40.49 -17.94 12.17
CA PRO A 99 41.73 -18.00 11.41
C PRO A 99 42.89 -17.83 12.41
N ALA A 100 43.88 -18.72 12.36
CA ALA A 100 45.06 -18.64 13.20
C ALA A 100 45.68 -17.23 13.08
N ASN A 101 45.67 -16.47 14.18
CA ASN A 101 46.23 -15.13 14.22
C ASN A 101 47.77 -15.25 14.15
N PRO A 102 48.46 -14.60 13.18
CA PRO A 102 49.91 -14.72 13.01
C PRO A 102 50.73 -13.92 14.05
N VAL A 103 50.09 -13.27 15.01
CA VAL A 103 50.77 -12.39 15.97
C VAL A 103 51.18 -13.18 17.21
N SER A 104 52.48 -13.50 17.24
CA SER A 104 53.30 -13.82 18.43
C SER A 104 53.21 -15.25 19.01
N MET A 105 53.70 -16.24 18.27
CA MET A 105 54.41 -17.39 18.86
C MET A 105 55.61 -17.77 17.98
N PRO A 106 56.87 -17.79 18.50
CA PRO A 106 57.99 -18.31 17.74
C PRO A 106 57.94 -19.84 17.71
N THR A 107 57.99 -20.36 16.48
CA THR A 107 58.58 -21.66 16.09
C THR A 107 57.74 -22.92 16.29
N ALA A 108 57.12 -23.39 15.20
CA ALA A 108 57.46 -24.68 14.57
C ALA A 108 56.81 -24.74 13.18
N ALA A 109 57.61 -25.03 12.15
CA ALA A 109 57.11 -25.32 10.81
C ALA A 109 56.33 -26.65 10.85
N GLY A 110 55.00 -26.56 10.94
CA GLY A 110 54.12 -27.72 10.96
C GLY A 110 52.76 -27.37 10.38
N THR A 111 52.46 -27.95 9.21
CA THR A 111 51.15 -28.12 8.56
C THR A 111 50.14 -26.98 8.71
N THR A 112 49.93 -26.21 7.63
CA THR A 112 48.79 -25.32 7.47
C THR A 112 47.49 -26.14 7.43
N SER A 113 46.95 -26.48 8.59
CA SER A 113 45.58 -26.94 8.79
C SER A 113 44.78 -25.77 9.36
N VAL A 114 43.62 -25.49 8.77
CA VAL A 114 42.63 -24.59 9.37
C VAL A 114 42.07 -25.30 10.59
N ASP A 115 42.58 -24.97 11.78
CA ASP A 115 42.04 -25.51 13.02
C ASP A 115 40.61 -24.99 13.22
N HIS A 116 39.64 -25.89 13.24
CA HIS A 116 38.27 -25.57 13.62
C HIS A 116 38.26 -25.27 15.11
N ALA A 117 38.42 -24.00 15.49
CA ALA A 117 38.23 -23.57 16.86
C ALA A 117 36.85 -24.05 17.33
N GLY A 118 36.82 -24.85 18.39
CA GLY A 118 35.61 -25.54 18.86
C GLY A 118 34.41 -24.60 19.04
N THR A 119 33.21 -25.19 19.08
CA THR A 119 31.97 -24.44 19.34
C THR A 119 32.07 -23.62 20.62
N VAL A 120 31.80 -22.31 20.54
CA VAL A 120 31.81 -21.42 21.70
C VAL A 120 30.41 -21.39 22.28
N GLU A 121 30.28 -21.77 23.55
CA GLU A 121 29.02 -21.65 24.28
C GLU A 121 28.86 -20.24 24.84
N LEU A 122 27.73 -19.61 24.57
CA LEU A 122 27.40 -18.30 25.11
C LEU A 122 27.00 -18.41 26.59
N SER A 123 27.32 -17.38 27.37
CA SER A 123 26.77 -17.27 28.72
C SER A 123 25.22 -17.21 28.66
N PRO A 124 24.50 -17.62 29.72
CA PRO A 124 23.04 -17.55 29.74
C PRO A 124 22.50 -16.13 29.46
N GLU A 125 23.19 -15.10 29.96
CA GLU A 125 22.87 -13.70 29.69
C GLU A 125 23.08 -13.33 28.21
N ALA A 126 24.23 -13.70 27.64
CA ALA A 126 24.50 -13.44 26.23
C ALA A 126 23.50 -14.16 25.30
N GLY A 127 23.10 -15.40 25.63
CA GLY A 127 22.09 -16.14 24.88
C GLY A 127 20.72 -15.44 24.88
N ARG A 128 20.31 -14.87 26.02
CA ARG A 128 19.07 -14.09 26.13
C ARG A 128 19.14 -12.78 25.34
N ASN A 129 20.25 -12.04 25.47
CA ASN A 129 20.47 -10.80 24.73
C ASN A 129 20.39 -11.00 23.21
N VAL A 130 20.93 -12.12 22.69
CA VAL A 130 20.81 -12.45 21.27
C VAL A 130 19.34 -12.66 20.85
N LEU A 131 18.53 -13.33 21.68
CA LEU A 131 17.10 -13.51 21.39
C LEU A 131 16.32 -12.20 21.49
N ASP A 132 16.68 -11.30 22.41
CA ASP A 132 16.11 -9.94 22.50
C ASP A 132 16.41 -9.12 21.24
N ILE A 133 17.67 -9.12 20.78
CA ILE A 133 18.06 -8.47 19.52
C ILE A 133 17.28 -9.09 18.35
N ARG A 134 17.17 -10.42 18.29
CA ARG A 134 16.39 -11.10 17.26
C ARG A 134 14.92 -10.68 17.30
N ALA A 135 14.32 -10.50 18.47
CA ALA A 135 12.94 -10.05 18.61
C ALA A 135 12.75 -8.63 18.05
N GLY A 136 13.68 -7.71 18.35
CA GLY A 136 13.71 -6.37 17.76
C GLY A 136 13.81 -6.41 16.23
N ILE A 137 14.77 -7.18 15.70
CA ILE A 137 14.95 -7.35 14.25
C ILE A 137 13.69 -7.92 13.57
N ILE A 138 13.01 -8.90 14.19
CA ILE A 138 11.76 -9.45 13.66
C ILE A 138 10.68 -8.36 13.57
N ALA A 139 10.53 -7.54 14.62
CA ALA A 139 9.55 -6.46 14.64
C ALA A 139 9.85 -5.41 13.55
N ASP A 140 11.10 -4.96 13.45
CA ASP A 140 11.52 -3.95 12.48
C ASP A 140 11.38 -4.46 11.05
N GLN A 141 11.82 -5.70 10.78
CA GLN A 141 11.67 -6.30 9.45
C GLN A 141 10.21 -6.50 9.07
N ALA A 142 9.34 -6.89 10.00
CA ALA A 142 7.91 -7.00 9.74
C ALA A 142 7.30 -5.65 9.39
N ALA A 143 7.63 -4.59 10.14
CA ALA A 143 7.16 -3.23 9.86
C ALA A 143 7.64 -2.73 8.50
N LEU A 144 8.92 -2.91 8.17
CA LEU A 144 9.49 -2.50 6.89
C LEU A 144 8.86 -3.26 5.71
N ARG A 145 8.70 -4.58 5.82
CA ARG A 145 8.06 -5.38 4.76
C ARG A 145 6.60 -4.98 4.56
N ALA A 146 5.84 -4.77 5.64
CA ALA A 146 4.46 -4.32 5.57
C ALA A 146 4.36 -2.94 4.87
N LEU A 147 5.22 -1.98 5.25
CA LEU A 147 5.26 -0.66 4.62
C LEU A 147 5.63 -0.73 3.14
N GLN A 148 6.65 -1.52 2.78
CA GLN A 148 7.06 -1.71 1.39
C GLN A 148 5.99 -2.39 0.55
N ALA A 149 5.25 -3.35 1.11
CA ALA A 149 4.12 -3.98 0.44
C ALA A 149 2.97 -2.97 0.27
N TYR A 150 2.66 -2.17 1.29
CA TYR A 150 1.60 -1.17 1.23
C TYR A 150 1.86 -0.13 0.14
N VAL A 151 3.10 0.38 0.05
CA VAL A 151 3.46 1.32 -1.01
C VAL A 151 3.29 0.69 -2.40
N ARG A 152 3.72 -0.56 -2.58
CA ARG A 152 3.66 -1.24 -3.88
C ARG A 152 2.24 -1.62 -4.30
N GLU A 153 1.46 -2.15 -3.37
CA GLU A 153 0.16 -2.77 -3.64
C GLU A 153 -1.00 -1.79 -3.51
N VAL A 154 -0.83 -0.68 -2.77
CA VAL A 154 -1.90 0.30 -2.51
C VAL A 154 -1.55 1.65 -3.12
N CYS A 155 -0.42 2.27 -2.74
CA CYS A 155 -0.10 3.62 -3.21
C CYS A 155 0.23 3.67 -4.71
N LEU A 156 1.07 2.75 -5.19
CA LEU A 156 1.47 2.71 -6.61
C LEU A 156 0.40 2.09 -7.51
N ALA A 157 -0.43 1.19 -6.99
CA ALA A 157 -1.55 0.60 -7.74
C ALA A 157 -2.74 1.56 -7.90
N SER A 158 -2.84 2.56 -7.02
CA SER A 158 -3.92 3.58 -7.05
C SER A 158 -3.67 4.75 -8.01
N GLN A 159 -2.47 4.87 -8.59
CA GLN A 159 -2.11 5.88 -9.62
C GLN A 159 -2.52 5.40 -11.01
#